data_AF-A0A8S9P9P0-F1
#
_entry.id   AF-A0A8S9P9P0-F1
#
_cell.length_a   1.000
_cell.length_b   1.000
_cell.length_c   1.000
_cell.angle_alpha   90.00
_cell.angle_beta   90.00
_cell.angle_gamma   90.00
#
_symmetry.space_group_name_H-M   'P 1'
#
loop_
_entity.id
_entity.type
_entity.pdbx_description
1 polymer ?
#
loop_
_entity_poly.entity_id
_entity_poly.type
_entity_poly.pdbx_seq_one_letter_code
_entity_poly.pdbx_strand_id
1 'polypeptide(L)'
;KERKRTVRIRVVNSKGEPVQKASLSIEQRKLGFPFGCEVEKNILESHAYQNWFTKRFTVTTFANEMKWYSTEVVRGKEDYSIADKMLRFFKKHGVAVRGHNIVWNDPKYQTKWLNALSSREFYNAVKRRVSSVASRYKGQLEGWDVVNENLHFSYFEKKMAQAFDPTSTKFINEYNTLEEPRDSDSSPAKYLKKLRELKSIVVRGNISLGIGLESHFKTPNIPFMRSALDILGATGLPIWLTEVDVEAPKNVQVTLILL
;
A
#
# COMPACT_ATOMS: atom_id res chain seq x y z
N LYS A 1 12.40 3.92 -22.45
CA LYS A 1 13.40 4.92 -21.95
C LYS A 1 13.85 4.41 -20.58
N GLU A 2 15.09 3.99 -20.41
CA GLU A 2 15.57 3.45 -19.13
C GLU A 2 15.80 4.57 -18.10
N ARG A 3 15.55 4.29 -16.81
CA ARG A 3 15.86 5.22 -15.71
C ARG A 3 17.38 5.31 -15.57
N LYS A 4 17.95 6.48 -15.88
CA LYS A 4 19.39 6.73 -15.78
C LYS A 4 19.71 7.52 -14.51
N ARG A 5 20.84 7.21 -13.87
CA ARG A 5 21.45 8.01 -12.82
C ARG A 5 22.92 8.20 -13.17
N THR A 6 23.46 9.38 -12.90
CA THR A 6 24.91 9.62 -13.01
C THR A 6 25.62 8.83 -11.93
N VAL A 7 26.53 7.95 -12.33
CA VAL A 7 27.39 7.17 -11.43
C VAL A 7 28.84 7.49 -11.81
N ARG A 8 29.71 7.69 -10.80
CA ARG A 8 31.15 7.84 -11.01
C ARG A 8 31.83 6.56 -10.58
N ILE A 9 32.54 5.91 -11.49
CA ILE A 9 33.23 4.64 -11.25
C ILE A 9 34.73 4.90 -11.37
N ARG A 10 35.50 4.51 -10.35
CA ARG A 10 36.97 4.62 -10.35
C ARG A 10 37.53 3.20 -10.27
N VAL A 11 38.24 2.78 -11.32
CA VAL A 11 38.91 1.49 -11.38
C VAL A 11 40.36 1.69 -10.92
N VAL A 12 40.76 0.97 -9.87
CA VAL A 12 42.12 1.03 -9.29
C VAL A 12 42.73 -0.36 -9.14
N ASN A 13 44.05 -0.44 -9.20
CA ASN A 13 44.78 -1.68 -8.91
C ASN A 13 44.89 -1.92 -7.38
N SER A 14 45.56 -3.00 -6.96
CA SER A 14 45.77 -3.33 -5.55
C SER A 14 46.57 -2.28 -4.75
N LYS A 15 47.22 -1.33 -5.42
CA LYS A 15 47.96 -0.20 -4.83
C LYS A 15 47.15 1.10 -4.81
N GLY A 16 45.89 1.09 -5.28
CA GLY A 16 45.04 2.28 -5.35
C GLY A 16 45.30 3.19 -6.56
N GLU A 17 46.13 2.76 -7.51
CA GLU A 17 46.49 3.53 -8.70
C GLU A 17 45.44 3.34 -9.80
N PRO A 18 45.06 4.40 -10.55
CA PRO A 18 44.08 4.28 -11.63
C PRO A 18 44.51 3.28 -12.70
N VAL A 19 43.62 2.36 -13.06
CA VAL A 19 43.83 1.44 -14.19
C VAL A 19 43.48 2.15 -15.49
N GLN A 20 44.47 2.41 -16.34
CA GLN A 20 44.24 3.01 -17.66
C GLN A 20 43.54 2.02 -18.59
N LYS A 21 42.64 2.52 -19.45
CA LYS A 21 41.93 1.75 -20.48
C LYS A 21 41.17 0.51 -19.96
N ALA A 22 40.67 0.56 -18.72
CA ALA A 22 39.86 -0.52 -18.16
C ALA A 22 38.54 -0.68 -18.94
N SER A 23 38.21 -1.92 -19.31
CA SER A 23 36.89 -2.29 -19.81
C SER A 23 35.97 -2.59 -18.63
N LEU A 24 34.77 -2.02 -18.64
CA LEU A 24 33.76 -2.21 -17.59
C LEU A 24 32.47 -2.74 -18.21
N SER A 25 31.85 -3.72 -17.55
CA SER A 25 30.46 -4.12 -17.79
C SER A 25 29.65 -3.83 -16.52
N ILE A 26 28.47 -3.25 -16.69
CA ILE A 26 27.52 -3.00 -15.61
C ILE A 26 26.24 -3.75 -15.95
N GLU A 27 25.83 -4.64 -15.06
CA GLU A 27 24.60 -5.41 -15.18
C GLU A 27 23.65 -5.01 -14.05
N GLN A 28 22.45 -4.52 -14.40
CA GLN A 28 21.41 -4.28 -13.40
C GLN A 28 20.81 -5.62 -12.95
N ARG A 29 21.20 -6.10 -11.78
CA ARG A 29 20.72 -7.39 -11.23
C ARG A 29 19.44 -7.30 -10.41
N LYS A 30 19.04 -6.10 -10.00
CA LYS A 30 17.82 -5.87 -9.20
C LYS A 30 17.25 -4.49 -9.46
N LEU A 31 15.94 -4.36 -9.22
CA LEU A 31 15.28 -3.06 -9.16
C LEU A 31 15.72 -2.30 -7.90
N GLY A 32 15.75 -0.97 -7.99
CA GLY A 32 16.06 -0.09 -6.86
C GLY A 32 14.84 0.23 -5.98
N PHE A 33 13.69 -0.36 -6.29
CA PHE A 33 12.41 -0.22 -5.61
C PHE A 33 11.68 -1.58 -5.70
N PRO A 34 10.73 -1.85 -4.80
CA PRO A 34 9.86 -3.02 -4.91
C PRO A 34 9.14 -3.04 -6.27
N PHE A 35 8.67 -4.19 -6.70
CA PHE A 35 7.86 -4.29 -7.91
C PHE A 35 6.92 -5.46 -7.73
N GLY A 36 5.63 -5.22 -7.91
CA GLY A 36 4.60 -6.12 -7.44
C GLY A 36 3.42 -6.31 -8.36
N CYS A 37 2.49 -7.11 -7.87
CA CYS A 37 1.17 -7.29 -8.46
C CYS A 37 0.22 -7.69 -7.34
N GLU A 38 -1.04 -7.30 -7.45
CA GLU A 38 -2.09 -7.81 -6.58
C GLU A 38 -2.35 -9.28 -6.91
N VAL A 39 -2.79 -10.02 -5.90
CA VAL A 39 -3.10 -11.43 -6.03
C VAL A 39 -4.31 -11.81 -5.20
N GLU A 40 -5.10 -12.74 -5.75
CA GLU A 40 -6.22 -13.38 -5.06
C GLU A 40 -5.89 -14.81 -4.65
N LYS A 41 -6.76 -15.41 -3.83
CA LYS A 41 -6.61 -16.78 -3.31
C LYS A 41 -6.43 -17.87 -4.37
N ASN A 42 -6.81 -17.65 -5.63
CA ASN A 42 -6.62 -18.59 -6.72
C ASN A 42 -5.14 -18.93 -6.98
N ILE A 43 -4.20 -18.08 -6.52
CA ILE A 43 -2.77 -18.40 -6.49
C ILE A 43 -2.45 -19.69 -5.72
N LEU A 44 -3.27 -20.06 -4.73
CA LEU A 44 -3.04 -21.26 -3.92
C LEU A 44 -3.31 -22.55 -4.70
N GLU A 45 -4.09 -22.47 -5.79
CA GLU A 45 -4.61 -23.64 -6.51
C GLU A 45 -3.84 -23.92 -7.81
N SER A 46 -3.15 -22.91 -8.38
CA SER A 46 -2.51 -23.02 -9.69
C SER A 46 -0.99 -22.94 -9.62
N HIS A 47 -0.30 -24.08 -9.78
CA HIS A 47 1.17 -24.12 -9.86
C HIS A 47 1.73 -23.28 -11.01
N ALA A 48 1.02 -23.22 -12.15
CA ALA A 48 1.42 -22.37 -13.26
C ALA A 48 1.38 -20.89 -12.86
N TYR A 49 0.32 -20.47 -12.15
CA TYR A 49 0.21 -19.09 -11.67
C TYR A 49 1.26 -18.78 -10.59
N GLN A 50 1.47 -19.69 -9.63
CA GLN A 50 2.52 -19.58 -8.61
C GLN A 50 3.90 -19.36 -9.25
N ASN A 51 4.28 -20.21 -10.21
CA ASN A 51 5.56 -20.13 -10.91
C ASN A 51 5.68 -18.87 -11.76
N TRP A 52 4.59 -18.42 -12.38
CA TRP A 52 4.60 -17.20 -13.18
C TRP A 52 4.81 -15.97 -12.30
N PHE A 53 4.10 -15.90 -11.17
CA PHE A 53 4.08 -14.74 -10.28
C PHE A 53 5.41 -14.57 -9.54
N THR A 54 5.89 -15.63 -8.88
CA THR A 54 7.05 -15.56 -7.98
C THR A 54 8.37 -15.32 -8.70
N LYS A 55 8.42 -15.54 -10.02
CA LYS A 55 9.57 -15.21 -10.86
C LYS A 55 9.61 -13.75 -11.30
N ARG A 56 8.53 -12.98 -11.11
CA ARG A 56 8.38 -11.62 -11.66
C ARG A 56 8.32 -10.53 -10.60
N PHE A 57 7.71 -10.86 -9.46
CA PHE A 57 7.39 -9.87 -8.44
C PHE A 57 8.16 -10.11 -7.17
N THR A 58 8.56 -9.01 -6.53
CA THR A 58 9.32 -9.00 -5.28
C THR A 58 8.44 -8.63 -4.08
N VAL A 59 7.27 -8.03 -4.35
CA VAL A 59 6.26 -7.67 -3.36
C VAL A 59 4.86 -7.94 -3.93
N THR A 60 3.87 -8.16 -3.08
CA THR A 60 2.48 -8.32 -3.46
C THR A 60 1.55 -7.69 -2.42
N THR A 61 0.29 -7.47 -2.81
CA THR A 61 -0.82 -7.15 -1.93
C THR A 61 -1.96 -8.13 -2.19
N PHE A 62 -2.78 -8.43 -1.18
CA PHE A 62 -3.92 -9.35 -1.35
C PHE A 62 -5.17 -8.56 -1.65
N ALA A 63 -5.89 -8.93 -2.71
CA ALA A 63 -6.98 -8.12 -3.21
C ALA A 63 -8.12 -7.99 -2.21
N ASN A 64 -8.45 -9.11 -1.55
CA ASN A 64 -9.63 -9.20 -0.71
C ASN A 64 -9.36 -9.90 0.62
N GLU A 65 -8.36 -10.77 0.67
CA GLU A 65 -8.21 -11.78 1.72
C GLU A 65 -7.81 -11.19 3.08
N MET A 66 -7.31 -9.96 3.12
CA MET A 66 -7.05 -9.24 4.38
C MET A 66 -8.11 -8.20 4.74
N LYS A 67 -9.03 -7.85 3.82
CA LYS A 67 -10.07 -6.84 4.06
C LYS A 67 -11.04 -7.28 5.16
N TRP A 68 -11.61 -6.32 5.88
CA TRP A 68 -12.42 -6.62 7.08
C TRP A 68 -13.65 -7.47 6.76
N TYR A 69 -14.35 -7.16 5.66
CA TYR A 69 -15.51 -7.94 5.23
C TYR A 69 -15.18 -9.40 4.89
N SER A 70 -13.94 -9.72 4.51
CA SER A 70 -13.49 -11.09 4.22
C SER A 70 -13.12 -11.86 5.49
N THR A 71 -12.64 -11.15 6.50
CA THR A 71 -11.96 -11.76 7.67
C THR A 71 -12.78 -11.71 8.95
N GLU A 72 -13.89 -10.98 8.98
CA GLU A 72 -14.84 -10.97 10.11
C GLU A 72 -16.30 -10.82 9.59
N VAL A 73 -16.74 -11.77 8.77
CA VAL A 73 -18.10 -11.79 8.20
C VAL A 73 -19.18 -11.78 9.31
N VAL A 74 -18.91 -12.50 10.41
CA VAL A 74 -19.75 -12.54 11.61
C VAL A 74 -18.99 -11.89 12.75
N ARG A 75 -19.63 -10.92 13.43
CA ARG A 75 -19.04 -10.18 14.57
C ARG A 75 -18.38 -11.13 15.57
N GLY A 76 -17.11 -10.89 15.86
CA GLY A 76 -16.31 -11.65 16.81
C GLY A 76 -15.80 -13.01 16.31
N LYS A 77 -16.13 -13.41 15.07
CA LYS A 77 -15.63 -14.64 14.45
C LYS A 77 -14.66 -14.28 13.33
N GLU A 78 -13.41 -14.09 13.71
CA GLU A 78 -12.34 -13.81 12.77
C GLU A 78 -11.87 -15.09 12.05
N ASP A 79 -11.72 -15.02 10.72
CA ASP A 79 -11.12 -16.07 9.91
C ASP A 79 -10.05 -15.46 8.97
N TYR A 80 -8.79 -15.76 9.27
CA TYR A 80 -7.63 -15.37 8.46
C TYR A 80 -7.00 -16.56 7.73
N SER A 81 -7.68 -17.71 7.69
CA SER A 81 -7.08 -18.97 7.21
C SER A 81 -6.52 -18.88 5.79
N ILE A 82 -7.23 -18.18 4.88
CA ILE A 82 -6.79 -17.95 3.50
C ILE A 82 -5.64 -16.96 3.44
N ALA A 83 -5.76 -15.80 4.09
CA ALA A 83 -4.69 -14.80 4.15
C ALA A 83 -3.39 -15.39 4.73
N ASP A 84 -3.50 -16.19 5.79
CA ASP A 84 -2.34 -16.82 6.43
C ASP A 84 -1.70 -17.89 5.53
N LYS A 85 -2.49 -18.62 4.73
CA LYS A 85 -1.97 -19.55 3.70
C LYS A 85 -1.22 -18.80 2.61
N MET A 86 -1.80 -17.72 2.07
CA MET A 86 -1.15 -16.89 1.04
C MET A 86 0.12 -16.23 1.57
N LEU A 87 0.11 -15.70 2.80
CA LEU A 87 1.29 -15.09 3.41
C LEU A 87 2.43 -16.10 3.56
N ARG A 88 2.14 -17.32 4.02
CA ARG A 88 3.15 -18.39 4.09
C ARG A 88 3.71 -18.75 2.71
N PHE A 89 2.85 -18.81 1.69
CA PHE A 89 3.27 -19.07 0.32
C PHE A 89 4.26 -18.00 -0.19
N PHE A 90 3.92 -16.71 -0.04
CA PHE A 90 4.79 -15.63 -0.53
C PHE A 90 6.09 -15.52 0.26
N LYS A 91 6.04 -15.70 1.59
CA LYS A 91 7.24 -15.77 2.41
C LYS A 91 8.18 -16.89 1.97
N LYS A 92 7.66 -18.08 1.66
CA LYS A 92 8.45 -19.21 1.16
C LYS A 92 9.17 -18.86 -0.16
N HIS A 93 8.60 -17.98 -0.97
CA HIS A 93 9.14 -17.56 -2.26
C HIS A 93 9.89 -16.23 -2.22
N GLY A 94 10.17 -15.68 -1.04
CA GLY A 94 10.91 -14.43 -0.91
C GLY A 94 10.17 -13.21 -1.47
N VAL A 95 8.84 -13.29 -1.59
CA VAL A 95 7.99 -12.17 -2.02
C VAL A 95 7.44 -11.50 -0.76
N ALA A 96 7.75 -10.22 -0.58
CA ALA A 96 7.23 -9.41 0.51
C ALA A 96 5.72 -9.19 0.34
N VAL A 97 5.00 -8.94 1.44
CA VAL A 97 3.55 -8.69 1.39
C VAL A 97 3.25 -7.34 2.03
N ARG A 98 2.55 -6.47 1.31
CA ARG A 98 1.88 -5.29 1.86
C ARG A 98 0.49 -5.69 2.33
N GLY A 99 0.13 -5.31 3.55
CA GLY A 99 -1.20 -5.57 4.08
C GLY A 99 -2.19 -4.51 3.60
N HIS A 100 -3.24 -4.95 2.90
CA HIS A 100 -4.31 -4.08 2.41
C HIS A 100 -5.68 -4.70 2.77
N ASN A 101 -6.49 -4.10 3.61
CA ASN A 101 -6.26 -2.96 4.51
C ASN A 101 -6.85 -3.28 5.89
N ILE A 102 -6.52 -2.49 6.92
CA ILE A 102 -7.07 -2.73 8.27
C ILE A 102 -8.51 -2.22 8.36
N VAL A 103 -8.75 -0.97 7.95
CA VAL A 103 -10.06 -0.35 7.80
C VAL A 103 -10.15 0.43 6.48
N TRP A 104 -11.32 0.42 5.85
CA TRP A 104 -11.59 1.11 4.58
C TRP A 104 -12.75 2.08 4.76
N ASN A 105 -12.56 3.37 4.54
CA ASN A 105 -13.57 4.37 4.89
C ASN A 105 -14.81 4.39 3.99
N ASP A 106 -14.81 3.73 2.83
CA ASP A 106 -16.00 3.69 1.98
C ASP A 106 -17.12 2.86 2.65
N PRO A 107 -18.30 3.47 2.94
CA PRO A 107 -19.43 2.78 3.57
C PRO A 107 -19.91 1.53 2.83
N LYS A 108 -19.67 1.42 1.51
CA LYS A 108 -20.17 0.29 0.70
C LYS A 108 -19.48 -1.04 1.02
N TYR A 109 -18.28 -1.00 1.62
CA TYR A 109 -17.52 -2.20 2.01
C TYR A 109 -17.69 -2.60 3.47
N GLN A 110 -18.59 -1.94 4.22
CA GLN A 110 -18.80 -2.24 5.63
C GLN A 110 -19.77 -3.41 5.80
N THR A 111 -19.48 -4.31 6.74
CA THR A 111 -20.39 -5.42 7.05
C THR A 111 -21.70 -4.92 7.65
N LYS A 112 -22.78 -5.68 7.44
CA LYS A 112 -24.11 -5.36 8.00
C LYS A 112 -24.08 -5.23 9.53
N TRP A 113 -23.33 -6.11 10.21
CA TRP A 113 -23.25 -6.10 11.67
C TRP A 113 -22.52 -4.86 12.19
N LEU A 114 -21.50 -4.37 11.47
CA LEU A 114 -20.74 -3.18 11.86
C LEU A 114 -21.61 -1.92 11.75
N ASN A 115 -22.40 -1.83 10.67
CA ASN A 115 -23.33 -0.72 10.45
C ASN A 115 -24.41 -0.58 11.53
N ALA A 116 -24.81 -1.68 12.14
CA ALA A 116 -25.86 -1.74 13.16
C ALA A 116 -25.38 -1.37 14.58
N LEU A 117 -24.08 -1.16 14.79
CA LEU A 117 -23.54 -0.88 16.12
C LEU A 117 -23.82 0.54 16.61
N SER A 118 -24.01 0.68 17.92
CA SER A 118 -23.91 1.98 18.60
C SER A 118 -22.49 2.55 18.49
N SER A 119 -22.31 3.86 18.64
CA SER A 119 -20.99 4.51 18.52
C SER A 119 -19.94 3.91 19.47
N ARG A 120 -20.31 3.54 20.70
CA ARG A 120 -19.38 2.92 21.65
C ARG A 120 -18.99 1.50 21.25
N GLU A 121 -19.95 0.70 20.82
CA GLU A 121 -19.67 -0.66 20.33
C GLU A 121 -18.85 -0.65 19.05
N PHE A 122 -19.14 0.29 18.16
CA PHE A 122 -18.41 0.53 16.92
C PHE A 122 -16.95 0.88 17.20
N TYR A 123 -16.70 1.85 18.08
CA TYR A 123 -15.34 2.19 18.53
C TYR A 123 -14.59 0.97 19.07
N ASN A 124 -15.24 0.18 19.93
CA ASN A 124 -14.64 -1.03 20.48
C ASN A 124 -14.38 -2.10 19.41
N ALA A 125 -15.24 -2.23 18.40
CA ALA A 125 -15.04 -3.14 17.27
C ALA A 125 -13.81 -2.74 16.44
N VAL A 126 -13.69 -1.46 16.08
CA VAL A 126 -12.53 -0.95 15.34
C VAL A 126 -11.24 -1.10 16.15
N LYS A 127 -11.26 -0.78 17.44
CA LYS A 127 -10.10 -0.99 18.31
C LYS A 127 -9.66 -2.46 18.35
N ARG A 128 -10.62 -3.40 18.44
CA ARG A 128 -10.33 -4.85 18.40
C ARG A 128 -9.74 -5.24 17.04
N ARG A 129 -10.34 -4.80 15.93
CA ARG A 129 -9.85 -5.06 14.58
C ARG A 129 -8.40 -4.62 14.40
N VAL A 130 -8.10 -3.36 14.73
CA VAL A 130 -6.74 -2.81 14.63
C VAL A 130 -5.76 -3.61 15.48
N SER A 131 -6.15 -3.94 16.72
CA SER A 131 -5.29 -4.71 17.64
C SER A 131 -5.05 -6.14 17.18
N SER A 132 -6.09 -6.83 16.68
CA SER A 132 -6.00 -8.21 16.19
C SER A 132 -5.09 -8.31 14.97
N VAL A 133 -5.35 -7.48 13.95
CA VAL A 133 -4.56 -7.47 12.70
C VAL A 133 -3.12 -7.08 12.95
N ALA A 134 -2.88 -6.00 13.72
CA ALA A 134 -1.53 -5.54 14.03
C ALA A 134 -0.73 -6.59 14.82
N SER A 135 -1.38 -7.28 15.77
CA SER A 135 -0.73 -8.34 16.55
C SER A 135 -0.44 -9.57 15.70
N ARG A 136 -1.41 -10.04 14.91
CA ARG A 136 -1.28 -11.22 14.05
C ARG A 136 -0.12 -11.08 13.06
N TYR A 137 -0.03 -9.94 12.39
CA TYR A 137 0.92 -9.74 11.28
C TYR A 137 2.18 -8.95 11.66
N LYS A 138 2.42 -8.74 12.96
CA LYS A 138 3.60 -8.02 13.46
C LYS A 138 4.90 -8.62 12.92
N GLY A 139 5.70 -7.80 12.23
CA GLY A 139 6.99 -8.20 11.66
C GLY A 139 6.88 -9.18 10.48
N GLN A 140 5.69 -9.36 9.91
CA GLN A 140 5.45 -10.32 8.83
C GLN A 140 5.23 -9.66 7.46
N LEU A 141 4.95 -8.36 7.44
CA LEU A 141 4.57 -7.58 6.26
C LEU A 141 5.51 -6.38 6.10
N GLU A 142 5.60 -5.89 4.87
CA GLU A 142 6.40 -4.70 4.50
C GLU A 142 5.78 -3.42 5.07
N GLY A 143 4.45 -3.36 5.12
CA GLY A 143 3.69 -2.22 5.62
C GLY A 143 2.19 -2.51 5.59
N TRP A 144 1.41 -1.62 6.19
CA TRP A 144 -0.06 -1.69 6.20
C TRP A 144 -0.67 -0.43 5.60
N ASP A 145 -1.66 -0.63 4.75
CA ASP A 145 -2.74 0.33 4.55
C ASP A 145 -3.66 0.23 5.76
N VAL A 146 -3.43 1.08 6.76
CA VAL A 146 -4.26 1.06 7.97
C VAL A 146 -5.61 1.67 7.69
N VAL A 147 -5.65 2.81 6.99
CA VAL A 147 -6.89 3.47 6.60
C VAL A 147 -6.89 3.73 5.09
N ASN A 148 -7.81 3.08 4.38
CA ASN A 148 -8.03 3.28 2.95
C ASN A 148 -9.06 4.39 2.72
N GLU A 149 -8.77 5.28 1.76
CA GLU A 149 -9.68 6.30 1.19
C GLU A 149 -10.25 7.32 2.18
N ASN A 150 -9.39 7.90 3.03
CA ASN A 150 -9.80 8.83 4.08
C ASN A 150 -9.93 10.31 3.65
N LEU A 151 -9.66 10.63 2.38
CA LEU A 151 -9.95 11.93 1.79
C LEU A 151 -11.34 11.94 1.14
N HIS A 152 -11.72 10.86 0.49
CA HIS A 152 -13.03 10.72 -0.15
C HIS A 152 -14.13 10.35 0.85
N PHE A 153 -13.81 9.56 1.87
CA PHE A 153 -14.80 9.07 2.82
C PHE A 153 -14.39 9.34 4.26
N SER A 154 -15.39 9.32 5.15
CA SER A 154 -15.26 9.65 6.59
C SER A 154 -16.16 8.79 7.46
N TYR A 155 -16.38 7.54 7.04
CA TYR A 155 -17.32 6.62 7.70
C TYR A 155 -16.96 6.39 9.17
N PHE A 156 -15.69 6.09 9.45
CA PHE A 156 -15.24 5.79 10.80
C PHE A 156 -15.30 7.04 11.69
N GLU A 157 -14.84 8.20 11.18
CA GLU A 157 -14.91 9.47 11.89
C GLU A 157 -16.35 9.83 12.27
N LYS A 158 -17.29 9.72 11.32
CA LYS A 158 -18.71 10.02 11.58
C LYS A 158 -19.34 9.07 12.59
N LYS A 159 -19.07 7.76 12.50
CA LYS A 159 -19.62 6.76 13.41
C LYS A 159 -19.03 6.86 14.83
N MET A 160 -17.77 7.29 14.94
CA MET A 160 -17.08 7.46 16.22
C MET A 160 -17.29 8.83 16.87
N ALA A 161 -17.76 9.84 16.13
CA ALA A 161 -17.92 11.25 16.57
C ALA A 161 -18.50 11.41 17.99
N GLN A 162 -19.43 10.52 18.40
CA GLN A 162 -20.11 10.57 19.70
C GLN A 162 -19.35 9.91 20.86
N ALA A 163 -18.22 9.23 20.60
CA ALA A 163 -17.47 8.43 21.57
C ALA A 163 -15.97 8.82 21.67
N PHE A 164 -15.55 9.95 21.08
CA PHE A 164 -14.17 10.18 20.63
C PHE A 164 -13.07 10.18 21.71
N ASP A 165 -12.01 9.43 21.41
CA ASP A 165 -10.60 9.70 21.72
C ASP A 165 -9.86 9.75 20.37
N PRO A 166 -9.28 10.89 19.95
CA PRO A 166 -8.87 11.16 18.57
C PRO A 166 -7.60 10.43 18.08
N THR A 167 -7.11 9.38 18.75
CA THR A 167 -5.70 8.96 18.59
C THR A 167 -5.39 7.72 17.74
N SER A 168 -6.24 7.29 16.79
CA SER A 168 -5.91 6.06 16.02
C SER A 168 -6.26 6.11 14.53
N THR A 169 -5.37 6.66 13.71
CA THR A 169 -5.28 6.37 12.28
C THR A 169 -3.84 6.65 11.84
N LYS A 170 -3.15 5.68 11.23
CA LYS A 170 -1.74 5.84 10.80
C LYS A 170 -1.49 4.99 9.57
N PHE A 171 -1.08 5.60 8.45
CA PHE A 171 -1.05 5.10 7.07
C PHE A 171 -2.35 5.28 6.30
N ILE A 172 -2.24 6.01 5.20
CA ILE A 172 -3.32 6.36 4.27
C ILE A 172 -2.94 5.78 2.91
N ASN A 173 -3.92 5.18 2.26
CA ASN A 173 -3.89 4.84 0.85
C ASN A 173 -5.08 5.53 0.19
N GLU A 174 -4.85 6.18 -0.94
CA GLU A 174 -5.84 7.09 -1.53
C GLU A 174 -5.73 7.14 -3.05
N TYR A 175 -6.88 7.13 -3.72
CA TYR A 175 -6.98 7.36 -5.17
C TYR A 175 -7.11 8.84 -5.52
N ASN A 176 -7.06 9.14 -6.81
CA ASN A 176 -7.16 10.46 -7.43
C ASN A 176 -6.13 11.51 -6.97
N THR A 177 -5.20 11.16 -6.09
CA THR A 177 -4.14 12.07 -5.60
C THR A 177 -3.09 12.36 -6.69
N LEU A 178 -2.83 11.39 -7.58
CA LEU A 178 -1.96 11.49 -8.75
C LEU A 178 -2.71 11.47 -10.09
N GLU A 179 -3.96 11.03 -10.08
CA GLU A 179 -4.69 10.59 -11.26
C GLU A 179 -5.59 11.70 -11.83
N GLU A 180 -6.28 12.44 -10.95
CA GLU A 180 -7.29 13.43 -11.34
C GLU A 180 -7.00 14.80 -10.70
N PRO A 181 -6.38 15.75 -11.44
CA PRO A 181 -6.02 17.07 -10.89
C PRO A 181 -7.23 17.93 -10.49
N ARG A 182 -8.44 17.56 -10.93
CA ARG A 182 -9.68 18.29 -10.62
C ARG A 182 -10.54 17.60 -9.57
N ASP A 183 -10.03 16.54 -8.93
CA ASP A 183 -10.77 15.87 -7.88
C ASP A 183 -11.06 16.86 -6.73
N SER A 184 -12.34 16.93 -6.35
CA SER A 184 -12.79 17.89 -5.34
C SER A 184 -12.44 17.46 -3.93
N ASP A 185 -12.18 16.18 -3.68
CA ASP A 185 -11.98 15.57 -2.37
C ASP A 185 -10.50 15.25 -2.11
N SER A 186 -9.78 14.82 -3.14
CA SER A 186 -8.38 14.42 -3.09
C SER A 186 -7.45 15.39 -3.81
N SER A 187 -6.33 15.74 -3.17
CA SER A 187 -5.24 16.47 -3.79
C SER A 187 -3.96 16.30 -2.96
N PRO A 188 -2.76 16.54 -3.52
CA PRO A 188 -1.52 16.47 -2.76
C PRO A 188 -1.54 17.36 -1.51
N ALA A 189 -2.13 18.56 -1.60
CA ALA A 189 -2.25 19.48 -0.47
C ALA A 189 -3.16 18.94 0.64
N LYS A 190 -4.30 18.35 0.26
CA LYS A 190 -5.24 17.74 1.22
C LYS A 190 -4.66 16.47 1.85
N TYR A 191 -3.97 15.66 1.07
CA TYR A 191 -3.23 14.50 1.57
C TYR A 191 -2.19 14.95 2.62
N LEU A 192 -1.38 15.97 2.32
CA LEU A 192 -0.41 16.52 3.28
C LEU A 192 -1.08 17.06 4.54
N LYS A 193 -2.23 17.73 4.42
CA LYS A 193 -3.01 18.18 5.58
C LYS A 193 -3.42 17.00 6.45
N LYS A 194 -4.02 15.96 5.86
CA LYS A 194 -4.43 14.75 6.58
C LYS A 194 -3.23 14.05 7.23
N LEU A 195 -2.11 13.93 6.52
CA LEU A 195 -0.87 13.35 7.06
C LEU A 195 -0.36 14.13 8.28
N ARG A 196 -0.47 15.47 8.30
CA ARG A 196 -0.13 16.29 9.48
C ARG A 196 -1.09 16.04 10.64
N GLU A 197 -2.39 15.92 10.38
CA GLU A 197 -3.40 15.52 11.39
C GLU A 197 -3.07 14.14 12.00
N LEU A 198 -2.60 13.18 11.20
CA LEU A 198 -2.19 11.87 11.71
C LEU A 198 -0.87 11.90 12.48
N LYS A 199 0.06 12.79 12.11
CA LYS A 199 1.33 12.98 12.83
C LYS A 199 1.13 13.64 14.20
N SER A 200 0.15 14.54 14.35
CA SER A 200 -0.13 15.18 15.64
C SER A 200 -0.75 14.22 16.67
N ILE A 201 -1.23 13.07 16.22
CA ILE A 201 -1.72 12.00 17.08
C ILE A 201 -0.54 11.24 17.73
N VAL A 202 -0.33 11.53 19.02
CA VAL A 202 0.65 10.85 19.88
C VAL A 202 0.23 9.39 20.07
N VAL A 203 1.09 8.46 19.65
CA VAL A 203 0.94 7.03 19.99
C VAL A 203 2.25 6.57 20.61
N ARG A 204 2.17 5.69 21.62
CA ARG A 204 3.35 5.04 22.19
C ARG A 204 4.04 4.20 21.11
N GLY A 205 5.28 4.56 20.78
CA GLY A 205 6.13 3.85 19.82
C GLY A 205 6.44 4.65 18.56
N ASN A 206 7.67 4.50 18.05
CA ASN A 206 8.09 5.06 16.76
C ASN A 206 7.42 4.30 15.62
N ILE A 207 6.27 4.78 15.15
CA ILE A 207 5.63 4.30 13.92
C ILE A 207 6.18 5.12 12.76
N SER A 208 6.89 4.48 11.83
CA SER A 208 7.25 5.11 10.55
C SER A 208 5.99 5.31 9.75
N LEU A 209 5.79 6.47 9.12
CA LEU A 209 4.65 6.73 8.22
C LEU A 209 5.10 6.55 6.76
N GLY A 210 4.15 6.29 5.88
CA GLY A 210 4.33 6.21 4.44
C GLY A 210 3.11 6.74 3.71
N ILE A 211 3.29 7.09 2.45
CA ILE A 211 2.27 7.64 1.55
C ILE A 211 1.90 6.54 0.55
N GLY A 212 0.67 6.04 0.57
CA GLY A 212 0.11 5.17 -0.46
C GLY A 212 -0.75 5.98 -1.44
N LEU A 213 -0.56 5.72 -2.73
CA LEU A 213 -1.24 6.39 -3.85
C LEU A 213 -1.76 5.30 -4.80
N GLU A 214 -3.07 5.07 -4.85
CA GLU A 214 -3.66 3.93 -5.57
C GLU A 214 -3.26 3.92 -7.05
N SER A 215 -3.32 5.09 -7.69
CA SER A 215 -2.77 5.31 -9.03
C SER A 215 -3.55 4.59 -10.13
N HIS A 216 -4.88 4.61 -10.03
CA HIS A 216 -5.82 4.11 -11.05
C HIS A 216 -5.96 5.11 -12.19
N PHE A 217 -5.18 4.98 -13.25
CA PHE A 217 -5.15 5.99 -14.32
C PHE A 217 -6.15 5.67 -15.43
N LYS A 218 -6.85 6.68 -15.93
CA LYS A 218 -7.44 6.59 -17.30
C LYS A 218 -6.39 6.89 -18.36
N THR A 219 -5.84 8.09 -18.30
CA THR A 219 -4.71 8.53 -19.12
C THR A 219 -3.75 9.29 -18.21
N PRO A 220 -2.52 8.78 -17.97
CA PRO A 220 -1.58 9.40 -17.04
C PRO A 220 -1.23 10.84 -17.43
N ASN A 221 -1.51 11.80 -16.55
CA ASN A 221 -1.08 13.18 -16.70
C ASN A 221 0.33 13.36 -16.12
N ILE A 222 1.36 13.06 -16.93
CA ILE A 222 2.75 13.04 -16.49
C ILE A 222 3.21 14.35 -15.79
N PRO A 223 2.91 15.56 -16.31
CA PRO A 223 3.24 16.80 -15.61
C PRO A 223 2.61 16.90 -14.22
N PHE A 224 1.32 16.57 -14.08
CA PHE A 224 0.64 16.61 -12.79
C PHE A 224 1.20 15.59 -11.82
N MET A 225 1.37 14.34 -12.26
CA MET A 225 1.98 13.28 -11.44
C MET A 225 3.34 13.69 -10.89
N ARG A 226 4.20 14.29 -11.73
CA ARG A 226 5.51 14.78 -11.29
C ARG A 226 5.36 15.87 -10.23
N SER A 227 4.49 16.86 -10.45
CA SER A 227 4.26 17.93 -9.47
C SER A 227 3.72 17.38 -8.15
N ALA A 228 2.79 16.44 -8.19
CA ALA A 228 2.21 15.81 -7.02
C ALA A 228 3.25 14.99 -6.24
N LEU A 229 4.07 14.20 -6.94
CA LEU A 229 5.17 13.45 -6.33
C LEU A 229 6.26 14.36 -5.75
N ASP A 230 6.58 15.49 -6.38
CA ASP A 230 7.52 16.47 -5.84
C ASP A 230 6.99 17.10 -4.54
N ILE A 231 5.69 17.45 -4.50
CA ILE A 231 5.02 17.98 -3.30
C ILE A 231 5.01 16.96 -2.15
N LEU A 232 4.60 15.73 -2.44
CA LEU A 232 4.53 14.66 -1.43
C LEU A 232 5.93 14.22 -0.99
N GLY A 233 6.89 14.19 -1.93
CA GLY A 233 8.27 13.80 -1.69
C GLY A 233 9.02 14.76 -0.78
N ALA A 234 8.62 16.04 -0.74
CA ALA A 234 9.16 17.03 0.20
C ALA A 234 8.96 16.65 1.69
N THR A 235 8.08 15.69 1.98
CA THR A 235 7.90 15.18 3.35
C THR A 235 9.03 14.27 3.83
N GLY A 236 9.84 13.74 2.90
CA GLY A 236 10.85 12.71 3.17
C GLY A 236 10.28 11.33 3.54
N LEU A 237 8.95 11.15 3.51
CA LEU A 237 8.33 9.85 3.73
C LEU A 237 8.47 8.96 2.49
N PRO A 238 8.53 7.63 2.65
CA PRO A 238 8.44 6.72 1.52
C PRO A 238 7.07 6.87 0.83
N ILE A 239 7.11 6.93 -0.50
CA ILE A 239 5.92 6.97 -1.37
C ILE A 239 5.81 5.64 -2.09
N TRP A 240 4.63 5.05 -2.05
CA TRP A 240 4.24 3.83 -2.74
C TRP A 240 3.12 4.18 -3.72
N LEU A 241 3.31 3.79 -4.97
CA LEU A 241 2.17 3.59 -5.86
C LEU A 241 1.62 2.22 -5.47
N THR A 242 0.31 2.04 -5.31
CA THR A 242 -0.20 0.85 -4.58
C THR A 242 -1.08 -0.05 -5.41
N GLU A 243 -1.78 0.49 -6.41
CA GLU A 243 -2.83 -0.22 -7.16
C GLU A 243 -2.79 0.14 -8.65
N VAL A 244 -1.60 0.46 -9.19
CA VAL A 244 -1.48 1.03 -10.54
C VAL A 244 -2.19 0.17 -11.58
N ASP A 245 -3.07 0.82 -12.33
CA ASP A 245 -3.60 0.34 -13.59
C ASP A 245 -3.74 1.52 -14.55
N VAL A 246 -3.93 1.19 -15.83
CA VAL A 246 -4.23 2.17 -16.85
C VAL A 246 -5.42 1.64 -17.64
N GLU A 247 -6.50 2.42 -17.70
CA GLU A 247 -7.68 2.10 -18.50
C GLU A 247 -7.22 1.83 -19.94
N ALA A 248 -7.54 0.64 -20.41
CA ALA A 248 -7.21 0.20 -21.74
C ALA A 248 -8.50 0.06 -22.56
N PRO A 249 -8.43 0.25 -23.89
CA PRO A 249 -9.57 0.04 -24.77
C PRO A 249 -10.18 -1.36 -24.54
N LYS A 250 -11.48 -1.56 -24.82
CA LYS A 250 -12.25 -2.79 -24.51
C LYS A 250 -11.61 -4.13 -24.90
N ASN A 251 -10.60 -4.12 -25.77
CA ASN A 251 -9.86 -5.25 -26.31
C ASN A 251 -8.45 -5.44 -25.71
N VAL A 252 -8.07 -4.68 -24.68
CA VAL A 252 -6.82 -4.83 -23.93
C VAL A 252 -7.13 -4.67 -22.45
N GLN A 253 -6.71 -5.61 -21.61
CA GLN A 253 -6.67 -5.45 -20.14
C GLN A 253 -5.24 -5.74 -19.69
N VAL A 254 -4.60 -4.75 -19.09
CA VAL A 254 -3.31 -4.91 -18.42
C VAL A 254 -3.38 -4.16 -17.10
N THR A 255 -3.62 -4.88 -16.01
CA THR A 255 -3.45 -4.38 -14.64
C THR A 255 -1.96 -4.55 -14.29
N LEU A 256 -1.25 -3.44 -14.07
CA LEU A 256 0.20 -3.41 -13.82
C LEU A 256 0.47 -2.59 -12.56
N ILE A 257 0.46 -3.25 -11.40
CA ILE A 257 0.66 -2.56 -10.13
C ILE A 257 2.16 -2.29 -9.94
N LEU A 258 2.60 -1.04 -10.05
CA LEU A 258 3.92 -0.64 -9.57
C LEU A 258 3.79 -0.45 -8.05
N LEU A 259 4.49 -1.25 -7.24
CA LEU A 259 4.57 -1.12 -5.77
C LEU A 259 5.87 -0.42 -5.35
#